data_AF-X0AHB5-F1
#
_entry.id   AF-X0AHB5-F1
#
_cell.length_a   1.000
_cell.length_b   1.000
_cell.length_c   1.000
_cell.angle_alpha   90.00
_cell.angle_beta   90.00
_cell.angle_gamma   90.00
#
_symmetry.space_group_name_H-M   'P 1'
#
loop_
_entity.id
_entity.type
_entity.pdbx_description
1 polymer ?
#
loop_
_entity_poly.entity_id
_entity_poly.type
_entity_poly.pdbx_seq_one_letter_code
_entity_poly.pdbx_strand_id
1 'polypeptide(L)'
;MSISIQFLSFLIITVLLRYSDDTPRDESLAKASIVFFFIYYGAFGAGLLVVPWLYPTEINSLPMRTKGAAVATATNWITNFVIVEITPIRIQNLGWKFYIVWTVFCFAFLPVIYFFYPVTVNRTLEDLDAYYRSYSPLWVYKSKDGTSVKRPQEYIQHEIELVGEVNTGSIFEAQVHGSIKE
;
A
#
# COMPACT_ATOMS: atom_id res chain seq x y z
N MET A 1 -2.76 10.45 1.40
CA MET A 1 -2.20 11.49 2.29
C MET A 1 -0.66 11.51 2.25
N SER A 2 0.04 10.43 2.65
CA SER A 2 1.53 10.40 2.64
C SER A 2 2.15 10.63 1.25
N ILE A 3 1.60 10.04 0.19
CA ILE A 3 2.15 10.14 -1.19
C ILE A 3 2.05 11.56 -1.75
N SER A 4 0.98 12.29 -1.41
CA SER A 4 0.80 13.69 -1.80
C SER A 4 1.86 14.58 -1.17
N ILE A 5 2.23 14.32 0.09
CA ILE A 5 3.31 15.04 0.78
C ILE A 5 4.65 14.73 0.12
N GLN A 6 4.91 13.47 -0.24
CA GLN A 6 6.13 13.08 -0.94
C GLN A 6 6.25 13.75 -2.32
N PHE A 7 5.15 13.80 -3.09
CA PHE A 7 5.10 14.49 -4.37
C PHE A 7 5.42 16.00 -4.22
N LEU A 8 4.77 16.68 -3.26
CA LEU A 8 5.01 18.09 -3.01
C LEU A 8 6.46 18.35 -2.59
N SER A 9 7.02 17.51 -1.71
CA SER A 9 8.42 17.62 -1.29
C SER A 9 9.39 17.45 -2.46
N PHE A 10 9.20 16.45 -3.34
CA PHE A 10 10.05 16.26 -4.51
C PHE A 10 9.92 17.37 -5.56
N LEU A 11 8.71 17.93 -5.72
CA LEU A 11 8.48 19.08 -6.58
C LEU A 11 9.24 20.31 -6.07
N ILE A 12 9.16 20.59 -4.76
CA ILE A 12 9.88 21.71 -4.14
C ILE A 12 11.40 21.51 -4.23
N ILE A 13 11.91 20.30 -3.95
CA ILE A 13 13.34 19.96 -4.11
C ILE A 13 13.81 20.23 -5.53
N THR A 14 13.04 19.79 -6.53
CA THR A 14 13.39 19.96 -7.95
C THR A 14 13.46 21.44 -8.34
N VAL A 15 12.51 22.25 -7.86
CA VAL A 15 12.49 23.70 -8.11
C VAL A 15 13.66 24.39 -7.41
N LEU A 16 13.95 24.07 -6.15
CA LEU A 16 15.06 24.66 -5.40
C LEU A 16 16.42 24.30 -6.01
N LEU A 17 16.60 23.05 -6.42
CA LEU A 17 17.84 22.62 -7.10
C LEU A 17 18.00 23.27 -8.47
N ARG A 18 16.92 23.52 -9.22
CA ARG A 18 16.97 24.27 -10.48
C ARG A 18 17.53 25.69 -10.29
N TYR A 19 17.05 26.40 -9.27
CA TYR A 19 17.48 27.78 -8.98
C TYR A 19 18.88 27.85 -8.37
N SER A 20 19.27 26.83 -7.60
CA SER A 20 20.62 26.70 -7.06
C SER A 20 21.69 26.47 -8.14
N ASP A 21 21.32 25.88 -9.28
CA ASP A 21 22.24 25.60 -10.39
C ASP A 21 22.54 26.86 -11.24
N ASP A 22 21.55 27.76 -11.39
CA ASP A 22 21.71 29.01 -12.16
C ASP A 22 22.48 30.10 -11.39
N THR A 23 22.53 30.04 -10.06
CA THR A 23 23.12 31.11 -9.23
C THR A 23 24.31 30.56 -8.43
N PRO A 24 25.58 30.89 -8.77
CA PRO A 24 26.76 30.18 -8.26
C PRO A 24 27.06 30.28 -6.75
N ARG A 25 26.20 30.85 -5.89
CA ARG A 25 26.52 31.14 -4.48
C ARG A 25 25.38 31.08 -3.46
N ASP A 26 24.19 30.59 -3.80
CA ASP A 26 23.09 30.59 -2.84
C ASP A 26 23.06 29.29 -2.00
N GLU A 27 24.03 29.16 -1.07
CA GLU A 27 24.06 28.05 -0.09
C GLU A 27 22.74 27.91 0.69
N SER A 28 21.96 28.99 0.80
CA SER A 28 20.67 29.01 1.47
C SER A 28 19.66 28.10 0.76
N LEU A 29 19.63 28.13 -0.59
CA LEU A 29 18.72 27.30 -1.39
C LEU A 29 19.10 25.81 -1.34
N ALA A 30 20.39 25.51 -1.31
CA ALA A 30 20.88 24.15 -1.12
C ALA A 30 20.51 23.61 0.27
N LYS A 31 20.69 24.41 1.33
CA LYS A 31 20.28 24.05 2.70
C LYS A 31 18.76 23.85 2.80
N ALA A 32 17.97 24.72 2.17
CA ALA A 32 16.52 24.56 2.11
C ALA A 32 16.11 23.22 1.45
N SER A 33 16.77 22.84 0.35
CA SER A 33 16.50 21.57 -0.35
C SER A 33 16.70 20.36 0.57
N ILE A 34 17.74 20.37 1.41
CA ILE A 34 18.03 19.30 2.38
C ILE A 34 16.89 19.15 3.41
N VAL A 35 16.31 20.24 3.89
CA VAL A 35 15.17 20.18 4.83
C VAL A 35 13.98 19.45 4.20
N PHE A 36 13.67 19.74 2.94
CA PHE A 36 12.59 19.05 2.22
C PHE A 36 12.89 17.57 1.97
N PHE A 37 14.17 17.18 1.81
CA PHE A 37 14.55 15.76 1.78
C PHE A 37 14.19 15.05 3.09
N PHE A 38 14.44 15.67 4.25
CA PHE A 38 14.06 15.08 5.54
C PHE A 38 12.55 14.98 5.70
N ILE A 39 11.78 15.98 5.25
CA ILE A 39 10.31 15.91 5.25
C ILE A 39 9.82 14.76 4.36
N TYR A 40 10.43 14.58 3.19
CA TYR A 40 10.17 13.44 2.32
C TYR A 40 10.46 12.11 3.04
N TYR A 41 11.63 11.94 3.67
CA TYR A 41 11.98 10.72 4.40
C TYR A 41 11.02 10.45 5.57
N GLY A 42 10.60 11.49 6.30
CA GLY A 42 9.59 11.37 7.36
C GLY A 42 8.23 10.92 6.82
N ALA A 43 7.77 11.52 5.72
CA ALA A 43 6.51 11.13 5.08
C ALA A 43 6.56 9.70 4.49
N PHE A 44 7.71 9.29 3.96
CA PHE A 44 7.96 7.93 3.50
C PHE A 44 7.89 6.92 4.66
N GLY A 45 8.56 7.23 5.77
CA GLY A 45 8.53 6.42 7.00
C GLY A 45 7.12 6.24 7.57
N ALA A 46 6.28 7.28 7.53
CA ALA A 46 4.93 7.24 8.07
C ALA A 46 3.93 6.41 7.26
N GLY A 47 4.25 5.99 6.02
CA GLY A 47 3.28 5.29 5.16
C GLY A 47 3.90 4.21 4.29
N LEU A 48 4.67 4.62 3.30
CA LEU A 48 5.21 3.70 2.28
C LEU A 48 6.27 2.75 2.83
N LEU A 49 6.77 2.95 4.06
CA LEU A 49 7.69 2.01 4.67
C LEU A 49 7.02 0.69 5.05
N VAL A 50 5.79 0.71 5.57
CA VAL A 50 5.11 -0.49 6.11
C VAL A 50 4.07 -1.02 5.13
N VAL A 51 3.36 -0.13 4.44
CA VAL A 51 2.23 -0.49 3.56
C VAL A 51 2.60 -1.54 2.51
N PRO A 52 3.71 -1.42 1.74
CA PRO A 52 4.05 -2.40 0.71
C PRO A 52 4.45 -3.79 1.23
N TRP A 53 4.83 -3.91 2.51
CA TRP A 53 5.15 -5.20 3.11
C TRP A 53 3.93 -5.89 3.69
N LEU A 54 2.98 -5.10 4.20
CA LEU A 54 1.74 -5.61 4.74
C LEU A 54 0.75 -5.98 3.63
N TYR A 55 0.66 -5.14 2.59
CA TYR A 55 -0.35 -5.25 1.55
C TYR A 55 -0.36 -6.60 0.81
N PRO A 56 0.79 -7.21 0.41
CA PRO A 56 0.81 -8.54 -0.21
C PRO A 56 0.21 -9.62 0.68
N THR A 57 0.32 -9.50 2.01
CA THR A 57 -0.24 -10.49 2.93
C THR A 57 -1.75 -10.35 3.10
N GLU A 58 -2.27 -9.12 2.94
CA GLU A 58 -3.70 -8.81 2.99
C GLU A 58 -4.42 -9.24 1.72
N ILE A 59 -3.85 -9.01 0.53
CA ILE A 59 -4.53 -9.30 -0.75
C ILE A 59 -4.51 -10.78 -1.16
N ASN A 60 -3.54 -11.55 -0.67
CA ASN A 60 -3.39 -12.94 -1.10
C ASN A 60 -4.23 -13.89 -0.24
N SER A 61 -4.90 -14.83 -0.92
CA SER A 61 -5.62 -15.93 -0.26
C SER A 61 -4.67 -16.78 0.58
N LEU A 62 -5.19 -17.39 1.65
CA LEU A 62 -4.43 -18.20 2.62
C LEU A 62 -3.39 -19.15 1.99
N PRO A 63 -3.72 -19.96 0.97
CA PRO A 63 -2.75 -20.89 0.37
C PRO A 63 -1.72 -20.21 -0.55
N MET A 64 -2.04 -19.05 -1.13
CA MET A 64 -1.16 -18.34 -2.07
C MET A 64 -0.28 -17.28 -1.40
N ARG A 65 -0.59 -16.91 -0.14
CA ARG A 65 0.07 -15.83 0.61
C ARG A 65 1.59 -15.90 0.62
N THR A 66 2.17 -17.07 0.89
CA THR A 66 3.63 -17.24 0.94
C THR A 66 4.27 -17.03 -0.44
N LYS A 67 3.63 -17.51 -1.51
CA LYS A 67 4.13 -17.36 -2.88
C LYS A 67 4.03 -15.90 -3.33
N GLY A 68 2.90 -15.24 -3.06
CA GLY A 68 2.70 -13.83 -3.38
C GLY A 68 3.67 -12.91 -2.63
N ALA A 69 3.89 -13.16 -1.34
CA ALA A 69 4.86 -12.41 -0.53
C ALA A 69 6.31 -12.62 -1.01
N ALA A 70 6.68 -13.83 -1.42
CA ALA A 70 8.00 -14.13 -1.97
C ALA A 70 8.25 -13.36 -3.29
N VAL A 71 7.29 -13.35 -4.21
CA VAL A 71 7.39 -12.60 -5.48
C VAL A 71 7.45 -11.09 -5.25
N ALA A 72 6.64 -10.57 -4.32
CA ALA A 72 6.67 -9.16 -3.95
C ALA A 72 8.05 -8.75 -3.39
N THR A 73 8.62 -9.59 -2.51
CA THR A 73 9.94 -9.36 -1.93
C THR A 73 11.04 -9.45 -2.99
N ALA A 74 11.00 -10.46 -3.86
CA ALA A 74 11.97 -10.60 -4.96
C ALA A 74 11.93 -9.38 -5.90
N THR A 75 10.73 -8.93 -6.28
CA THR A 75 10.55 -7.75 -7.15
C THR A 75 11.06 -6.48 -6.46
N ASN A 76 10.84 -6.33 -5.15
CA ASN A 76 11.37 -5.21 -4.37
C ASN A 76 12.91 -5.16 -4.42
N TRP A 77 13.58 -6.28 -4.13
CA TRP A 77 15.05 -6.36 -4.15
C TRP A 77 15.64 -6.15 -5.54
N ILE A 78 15.03 -6.72 -6.58
CA ILE A 78 15.46 -6.51 -7.97
C ILE A 78 15.34 -5.03 -8.34
N THR A 79 14.22 -4.39 -8.01
CA THR A 79 14.01 -2.97 -8.31
C THR A 79 14.98 -2.08 -7.53
N ASN A 80 15.25 -2.41 -6.26
CA ASN A 80 16.23 -1.70 -5.44
C ASN A 80 17.63 -1.76 -6.08
N PHE A 81 18.07 -2.96 -6.49
CA PHE A 81 19.35 -3.16 -7.17
C PHE A 81 19.46 -2.30 -8.43
N VAL A 82 18.43 -2.32 -9.28
CA VAL A 82 18.39 -1.52 -10.51
C VAL A 82 18.50 -0.02 -10.22
N ILE A 83 17.78 0.48 -9.20
CA ILE A 83 17.82 1.90 -8.83
C ILE A 83 19.20 2.28 -8.30
N VAL A 84 19.80 1.48 -7.42
CA VAL A 84 21.11 1.75 -6.83
C VAL A 84 22.19 1.82 -7.91
N GLU A 85 22.15 0.95 -8.93
CA GLU A 85 23.12 0.95 -10.02
C GLU A 85 22.94 2.16 -10.96
N ILE A 86 21.70 2.53 -11.27
CA ILE A 86 21.39 3.62 -12.22
C ILE A 86 21.65 5.00 -11.59
N THR A 87 21.38 5.16 -10.29
CA THR A 87 21.43 6.45 -9.59
C THR A 87 22.77 7.18 -9.69
N PRO A 88 23.94 6.59 -9.41
CA PRO A 88 25.22 7.32 -9.46
C PRO A 88 25.54 7.82 -10.86
N ILE A 89 25.32 7.00 -11.88
CA ILE A 89 25.55 7.35 -13.29
C ILE A 89 24.62 8.50 -13.71
N ARG A 90 23.36 8.48 -13.26
CA ARG A 90 22.40 9.53 -13.62
C ARG A 90 22.65 10.84 -12.89
N ILE A 91 23.05 10.81 -11.62
CA ILE A 91 23.37 12.04 -10.88
C ILE A 91 24.57 12.75 -11.52
N GLN A 92 25.61 12.01 -11.93
CA GLN A 92 26.79 12.61 -12.59
C GLN A 92 26.46 13.25 -13.95
N ASN A 93 25.55 12.65 -14.71
CA ASN A 93 25.22 13.13 -16.07
C ASN A 93 24.09 14.19 -16.11
N LEU A 94 23.07 14.06 -15.25
CA LEU A 94 21.84 14.87 -15.30
C LEU A 94 21.71 15.86 -14.15
N GLY A 95 22.49 15.73 -13.07
CA GLY A 95 22.44 16.61 -11.90
C GLY A 95 21.01 16.76 -11.35
N TRP A 96 20.53 18.00 -11.27
CA TRP A 96 19.20 18.32 -10.72
C TRP A 96 18.03 17.71 -11.52
N LYS A 97 18.20 17.45 -12.82
CA LYS A 97 17.12 16.91 -13.68
C LYS A 97 16.71 15.49 -13.29
N PHE A 98 17.59 14.74 -12.63
CA PHE A 98 17.28 13.39 -12.15
C PHE A 98 16.14 13.39 -11.11
N TYR A 99 15.97 14.46 -10.33
CA TYR A 99 14.89 14.56 -9.33
C TYR A 99 13.50 14.74 -9.95
N ILE A 100 13.41 15.21 -11.21
CA ILE A 100 12.14 15.25 -11.96
C ILE A 100 11.57 13.84 -12.13
N VAL A 101 12.44 12.85 -12.38
CA VAL A 101 12.02 11.45 -12.56
C VAL A 101 11.25 10.97 -11.33
N TRP A 102 11.79 11.20 -10.13
CA TRP A 102 11.13 10.85 -8.88
C TRP A 102 9.81 11.60 -8.66
N THR A 103 9.76 12.89 -9.04
CA THR A 103 8.53 13.69 -8.99
C THR A 103 7.43 13.09 -9.88
N VAL A 104 7.78 12.68 -11.10
CA VAL A 104 6.85 12.04 -12.05
C VAL A 104 6.40 10.67 -11.55
N PHE A 105 7.30 9.86 -10.99
CA PHE A 105 6.92 8.58 -10.38
C PHE A 105 5.94 8.77 -9.23
N CYS A 106 6.21 9.69 -8.30
CA CYS A 106 5.27 10.01 -7.21
C CYS A 106 3.90 10.46 -7.74
N PHE A 107 3.87 11.25 -8.82
CA PHE A 107 2.64 11.66 -9.47
C PHE A 107 1.90 10.49 -10.13
N ALA A 108 2.61 9.59 -10.81
CA ALA A 108 2.03 8.42 -11.48
C ALA A 108 1.50 7.38 -10.48
N PHE A 109 2.10 7.26 -9.30
CA PHE A 109 1.62 6.35 -8.25
C PHE A 109 0.30 6.81 -7.61
N LEU A 110 0.02 8.12 -7.57
CA LEU A 110 -1.25 8.64 -7.03
C LEU A 110 -2.50 8.09 -7.73
N PRO A 111 -2.66 8.19 -9.06
CA PRO A 111 -3.81 7.62 -9.75
C PRO A 111 -3.79 6.09 -9.72
N VAL A 112 -2.63 5.44 -9.81
CA VAL A 112 -2.57 3.97 -9.75
C VAL A 112 -3.12 3.46 -8.43
N ILE A 113 -2.70 4.05 -7.31
CA ILE A 113 -3.21 3.64 -5.99
C ILE A 113 -4.70 3.98 -5.86
N TYR A 114 -5.12 5.15 -6.36
CA TYR A 114 -6.54 5.53 -6.30
C TYR A 114 -7.47 4.60 -7.10
N PHE A 115 -7.04 4.12 -8.27
CA PHE A 115 -7.88 3.32 -9.15
C PHE A 115 -7.77 1.81 -8.92
N PHE A 116 -6.60 1.31 -8.51
CA PHE A 116 -6.32 -0.13 -8.44
C PHE A 116 -6.26 -0.70 -7.03
N TYR A 117 -6.08 0.13 -5.98
CA TYR A 117 -5.93 -0.40 -4.62
C TYR A 117 -7.24 -0.29 -3.83
N PRO A 118 -7.93 -1.41 -3.52
CA PRO A 118 -9.02 -1.40 -2.57
C PRO A 118 -8.52 -1.08 -1.16
N VAL A 119 -9.37 -0.43 -0.38
CA VAL A 119 -9.16 -0.15 1.04
C VAL A 119 -9.31 -1.47 1.81
N THR A 120 -8.21 -1.94 2.40
CA THR A 120 -8.13 -3.20 3.17
C THR A 120 -8.43 -3.03 4.68
N VAL A 121 -8.67 -1.79 5.14
CA VAL A 121 -8.86 -1.47 6.56
C VAL A 121 -10.16 -2.09 7.10
N ASN A 122 -10.09 -2.72 8.29
CA ASN A 122 -11.22 -3.35 9.01
C ASN A 122 -11.93 -4.49 8.26
N ARG A 123 -11.18 -5.32 7.53
CA ARG A 123 -11.71 -6.51 6.86
C ARG A 123 -10.98 -7.76 7.31
N THR A 124 -11.71 -8.86 7.40
CA THR A 124 -11.10 -10.16 7.63
C THR A 124 -10.48 -10.68 6.33
N LEU A 125 -9.61 -11.68 6.43
CA LEU A 125 -8.95 -12.28 5.27
C LEU A 125 -9.97 -13.03 4.41
N GLU A 126 -11.01 -13.56 5.04
CA GLU A 126 -12.13 -14.28 4.46
C GLU A 126 -13.04 -13.33 3.66
N ASP A 127 -13.33 -12.14 4.19
CA ASP A 127 -14.09 -11.10 3.48
C ASP A 127 -13.37 -10.62 2.22
N LEU A 128 -12.03 -10.53 2.27
CA LEU A 128 -11.23 -10.12 1.12
C LEU A 128 -11.19 -11.20 0.04
N ASP A 129 -11.04 -12.47 0.43
CA ASP A 129 -11.10 -13.61 -0.51
C ASP A 129 -12.48 -13.71 -1.17
N ALA A 130 -13.56 -13.49 -0.40
CA ALA A 130 -14.92 -13.42 -0.92
C ALA A 130 -15.11 -12.27 -1.92
N TYR A 131 -14.59 -11.07 -1.62
CA TYR A 131 -14.64 -9.90 -2.51
C TYR A 131 -13.90 -10.10 -3.85
N TYR A 132 -12.77 -10.83 -3.84
CA TYR A 132 -12.06 -11.15 -5.09
C TYR A 132 -12.73 -12.27 -5.88
N ARG A 133 -13.49 -13.16 -5.22
CA ARG A 133 -14.27 -14.24 -5.87
C ARG A 133 -15.58 -13.75 -6.48
N SER A 134 -16.24 -12.77 -5.87
CA SER A 134 -17.51 -12.20 -6.36
C SER A 134 -17.27 -11.09 -7.40
N TYR A 135 -17.01 -11.47 -8.65
CA TYR A 135 -16.91 -10.56 -9.83
C TYR A 135 -16.32 -9.18 -9.51
N SER A 136 -15.06 -9.15 -9.03
CA SER A 136 -14.40 -7.89 -8.73
C SER A 136 -14.08 -7.14 -10.04
N PRO A 137 -14.63 -5.94 -10.30
CA PRO A 137 -14.19 -5.14 -11.42
C PRO A 137 -12.72 -4.75 -11.22
N LEU A 138 -11.91 -4.81 -12.28
CA LEU A 138 -10.51 -4.35 -12.28
C LEU A 138 -10.34 -2.88 -11.83
N TRP A 139 -11.45 -2.12 -11.83
CA TRP A 139 -11.54 -0.71 -11.45
C TRP A 139 -12.22 -0.58 -10.09
N VAL A 140 -11.42 -0.45 -9.03
CA VAL A 140 -11.87 -0.37 -7.63
C VAL A 140 -12.76 0.85 -7.38
N TYR A 141 -12.51 1.96 -8.10
CA TYR A 141 -13.31 3.19 -7.97
C TYR A 141 -14.81 2.99 -8.25
N LYS A 142 -15.20 1.94 -9.00
CA LYS A 142 -16.62 1.67 -9.31
C LYS A 142 -17.34 0.90 -8.19
N SER A 143 -16.65 0.25 -7.26
CA SER A 143 -17.28 -0.45 -6.14
C SER A 143 -17.22 0.40 -4.87
N LYS A 144 -18.41 0.77 -4.33
CA LYS A 144 -18.51 1.40 -2.99
C LYS A 144 -17.90 0.48 -1.92
N ASP A 145 -18.02 -0.83 -2.14
CA ASP A 145 -17.45 -1.86 -1.27
C ASP A 145 -15.94 -2.03 -1.43
N GLY A 146 -15.28 -1.48 -2.45
CA GLY A 146 -13.82 -1.47 -2.54
C GLY A 146 -13.18 -0.25 -1.87
N THR A 147 -13.95 0.83 -1.69
CA THR A 147 -13.45 2.14 -1.24
C THR A 147 -13.88 2.49 0.20
N SER A 148 -14.86 1.79 0.76
CA SER A 148 -15.34 2.02 2.13
C SER A 148 -14.36 1.51 3.20
N VAL A 149 -14.01 2.40 4.13
CA VAL A 149 -13.23 2.11 5.37
C VAL A 149 -14.05 1.31 6.40
N LYS A 150 -15.39 1.37 6.31
CA LYS A 150 -16.29 0.57 7.16
C LYS A 150 -16.50 -0.80 6.55
N ARG A 151 -16.43 -1.84 7.38
CA ARG A 151 -16.79 -3.21 7.03
C ARG A 151 -18.25 -3.23 6.52
N PRO A 152 -18.52 -3.70 5.28
CA PRO A 152 -19.88 -3.81 4.77
C PRO A 152 -20.72 -4.75 5.66
N GLN A 153 -21.99 -4.40 5.89
CA GLN A 153 -22.89 -5.14 6.79
C GLN A 153 -23.13 -6.58 6.35
N GLU A 154 -23.08 -6.85 5.04
CA GLU A 154 -23.28 -8.20 4.47
C GLU A 154 -22.26 -9.22 5.01
N TYR A 155 -20.99 -8.82 5.17
CA TYR A 155 -19.95 -9.70 5.73
C TYR A 155 -20.15 -9.95 7.22
N ILE A 156 -20.64 -8.95 7.96
CA ILE A 156 -20.95 -9.09 9.39
C ILE A 156 -22.12 -10.06 9.58
N GLN A 157 -23.14 -9.96 8.73
CA GLN A 157 -24.31 -10.83 8.79
C GLN A 157 -23.95 -12.30 8.46
N HIS A 158 -23.11 -12.52 7.45
CA HIS A 158 -22.62 -13.85 7.09
C HIS A 158 -21.78 -14.49 8.21
N GLU A 159 -20.97 -13.70 8.93
CA GLU A 159 -20.24 -14.19 10.10
C GLU A 159 -21.17 -14.56 11.25
N ILE A 160 -22.21 -13.75 11.52
CA ILE A 160 -23.23 -14.03 12.53
C ILE A 160 -24.02 -15.30 12.20
N GLU A 161 -24.35 -15.53 10.93
CA GLU A 161 -25.03 -16.74 10.45
C GLU A 161 -24.18 -18.00 10.68
N LEU A 162 -22.91 -17.97 10.28
CA LEU A 162 -21.97 -19.09 10.51
C LEU A 162 -21.79 -19.39 12.01
N VAL A 163 -21.65 -18.36 12.84
CA VAL A 163 -21.55 -18.53 14.30
C VAL A 163 -22.84 -19.11 14.87
N GLY A 164 -24.00 -18.70 14.36
CA GLY A 164 -25.29 -19.25 14.74
C GLY A 164 -25.43 -20.74 14.43
N GLU A 165 -25.02 -21.17 13.23
CA GLU A 165 -25.05 -22.58 12.81
C GLU A 165 -24.11 -23.45 13.65
N VAL A 166 -22.88 -22.99 13.87
CA VAL A 166 -21.88 -23.72 14.67
C VAL A 166 -22.33 -23.87 16.13
N ASN A 167 -22.91 -22.81 16.71
CA ASN A 167 -23.41 -22.86 18.08
C ASN A 167 -24.62 -23.81 18.19
N THR A 168 -25.51 -23.80 17.19
CA THR A 168 -26.65 -24.73 17.16
C THR A 168 -26.19 -26.19 17.04
N GLY A 169 -25.17 -26.47 16.22
CA GLY A 169 -24.58 -27.79 16.08
C GLY A 169 -23.91 -28.29 17.36
N SER A 170 -23.17 -27.44 18.07
CA SER A 170 -22.48 -27.81 19.32
C SER A 170 -23.46 -28.12 20.45
N ILE A 171 -24.58 -27.39 20.52
CA ILE A 171 -25.65 -27.65 21.49
C ILE A 171 -26.32 -29.00 21.20
N PHE A 172 -26.52 -29.33 19.91
CA PHE A 172 -27.07 -30.61 19.49
C PHE A 172 -26.14 -31.78 19.85
N GLU A 173 -24.82 -31.64 19.61
CA GLU A 173 -23.83 -32.65 20.01
C GLU A 173 -23.76 -32.82 21.54
N ALA A 174 -23.83 -31.73 22.30
CA ALA A 174 -23.85 -31.80 23.77
C ALA A 174 -25.09 -32.51 24.31
N GLN A 175 -26.27 -32.30 23.70
CA GLN A 175 -27.50 -33.03 24.06
C GLN A 175 -27.45 -34.51 23.67
N VAL A 176 -26.94 -34.84 22.48
CA VAL A 176 -26.78 -36.23 22.04
C VAL A 176 -25.79 -36.98 22.93
N HIS A 177 -24.66 -36.35 23.30
CA HIS A 177 -23.65 -36.98 24.14
C HIS A 177 -24.06 -37.06 25.62
N GLY A 178 -24.93 -36.16 26.09
CA GLY A 178 -25.58 -36.25 27.40
C GLY A 178 -26.60 -37.39 27.47
N SER A 179 -27.36 -37.62 26.39
CA SER A 179 -28.40 -38.66 26.32
C SER A 179 -27.86 -40.10 26.23
N ILE A 180 -26.58 -40.31 25.91
CA ILE A 180 -25.95 -41.65 25.80
C ILE A 180 -25.34 -42.11 27.14
N LYS A 181 -25.29 -41.23 28.15
CA LYS A 181 -24.72 -41.51 29.48
C LYS A 181 -25.75 -41.82 30.57
N GLU A 182 -27.04 -41.86 30.22
CA GLU A 182 -28.14 -42.40 31.04
C GLU A 182 -28.59 -43.76 30.50
#